data_AF-A0A8J3LUB2-F1
#
_entry.id   AF-A0A8J3LUB2-F1
#
_cell.length_a   1.000
_cell.length_b   1.000
_cell.length_c   1.000
_cell.angle_alpha   90.00
_cell.angle_beta   90.00
_cell.angle_gamma   90.00
#
_symmetry.space_group_name_H-M   'P 1'
#
loop_
_entity.id
_entity.type
_entity.pdbx_description
1 polymer ?
#
loop_
_entity_poly.entity_id
_entity_poly.type
_entity_poly.pdbx_seq_one_letter_code
_entity_poly.pdbx_strand_id
1 'polypeptide(L)'
;MVASGDRFTEPQPQAATPIEAPQCLADELRRRRLERGWSLRRAANEMRISSSSLLDYEKGRRIPAEDLIGVFERTLELPVDALQRLRREALIERAQAKTPAAAAPETSPPETSPRRQGVFADRPPWRRLAEAILCALIGAAVTLAVQALFHKRQGTVAAPSVSYSALPTRQVADDQDPHETGCDRDGTTIGVSDVVVAQPYRLVVAQVVARYSPSCAAIWMRFEPTRALDRLAPNARVTLLAERPADHRGVTFSGDYVGVPLWSNMLLARPGCVIGTLQLSDPAVAPGAAASTSCLSGPSPTPSRPR
;
A
#
# COMPACT_ATOMS: atom_id res chain seq x y z
N MET A 1 24.58 -19.70 -57.58
CA MET A 1 23.16 -19.54 -57.21
C MET A 1 22.73 -20.79 -56.47
N VAL A 2 22.69 -20.75 -55.14
CA VAL A 2 21.92 -21.68 -54.30
C VAL A 2 21.30 -20.82 -53.22
N ALA A 3 19.97 -20.88 -53.16
CA ALA A 3 19.12 -20.03 -52.36
C ALA A 3 19.26 -20.33 -50.86
N SER A 4 19.40 -19.27 -50.06
CA SER A 4 19.25 -19.30 -48.61
C SER A 4 17.85 -19.76 -48.24
N GLY A 5 17.75 -20.87 -47.51
CA GLY A 5 16.52 -21.30 -46.89
C GLY A 5 16.17 -20.37 -45.72
N ASP A 6 15.07 -19.64 -45.87
CA ASP A 6 14.41 -18.92 -44.79
C ASP A 6 13.96 -19.92 -43.72
N ARG A 7 14.56 -19.82 -42.53
CA ARG A 7 14.02 -20.47 -41.33
C ARG A 7 12.85 -19.65 -40.86
N PHE A 8 11.63 -20.15 -41.08
CA PHE A 8 10.47 -19.76 -40.31
C PHE A 8 10.80 -19.91 -38.82
N THR A 9 10.94 -18.78 -38.13
CA THR A 9 11.07 -18.75 -36.69
C THR A 9 9.67 -18.96 -36.13
N GLU A 10 9.39 -20.20 -35.74
CA GLU A 10 8.22 -20.56 -34.95
C GLU A 10 8.16 -19.66 -33.71
N PRO A 11 7.03 -18.96 -33.45
CA PRO A 11 6.93 -18.15 -32.24
C PRO A 11 7.02 -19.08 -31.04
N GLN A 12 8.16 -19.03 -30.34
CA GLN A 12 8.35 -19.75 -29.10
C GLN A 12 7.16 -19.48 -28.17
N PRO A 13 6.56 -20.52 -27.55
CA PRO A 13 5.54 -20.33 -26.54
C PRO A 13 6.14 -19.44 -25.46
N GLN A 14 5.56 -18.25 -25.26
CA GLN A 14 5.91 -17.39 -24.14
C GLN A 14 5.81 -18.25 -22.88
N ALA A 15 6.95 -18.55 -22.27
CA ALA A 15 7.01 -19.33 -21.04
C ALA A 15 6.07 -18.67 -20.03
N ALA A 16 4.99 -19.37 -19.70
CA ALA A 16 4.16 -19.00 -18.56
C ALA A 16 5.12 -18.81 -17.38
N THR A 17 5.14 -17.60 -16.83
CA THR A 17 5.92 -17.30 -15.62
C THR A 17 5.65 -18.41 -14.60
N PRO A 18 6.68 -19.01 -13.97
CA PRO A 18 6.46 -19.95 -12.88
C PRO A 18 5.51 -19.28 -11.89
N ILE A 19 4.37 -19.92 -11.61
CA ILE A 19 3.45 -19.41 -10.59
C ILE A 19 4.22 -19.51 -9.28
N GLU A 20 4.70 -18.38 -8.77
CA GLU A 20 5.46 -18.30 -7.53
C GLU A 20 4.63 -18.97 -6.41
N ALA A 21 5.22 -19.87 -5.60
CA ALA A 21 4.50 -20.59 -4.55
C ALA A 21 3.71 -19.69 -3.56
N PRO A 22 4.12 -18.45 -3.24
CA PRO A 22 3.27 -17.50 -2.51
C PRO A 22 1.94 -17.19 -3.20
N GLN A 23 1.93 -17.17 -4.53
CA GLN A 23 0.75 -16.95 -5.36
C GLN A 23 -0.18 -18.18 -5.33
N CYS A 24 0.37 -19.40 -5.33
CA CYS A 24 -0.41 -20.63 -5.16
C CYS A 24 -1.17 -20.67 -3.82
N LEU A 25 -0.51 -20.27 -2.71
CA LEU A 25 -1.16 -20.18 -1.40
C LEU A 25 -2.27 -19.11 -1.38
N ALA A 26 -1.98 -17.95 -1.96
CA ALA A 26 -2.91 -16.83 -2.05
C ALA A 26 -4.16 -17.17 -2.87
N ASP A 27 -3.97 -17.80 -4.02
CA ASP A 27 -5.04 -18.23 -4.92
C ASP A 27 -5.88 -19.33 -4.29
N GLU A 28 -5.26 -20.26 -3.55
CA GLU A 28 -5.99 -21.30 -2.82
C GLU A 28 -6.88 -20.70 -1.73
N LEU A 29 -6.38 -19.77 -0.92
CA LEU A 29 -7.20 -19.06 0.09
C LEU A 29 -8.39 -18.34 -0.54
N ARG A 30 -8.14 -17.60 -1.64
CA ARG A 30 -9.17 -16.88 -2.37
C ARG A 30 -10.22 -17.82 -2.97
N ARG A 31 -9.78 -18.92 -3.60
CA ARG A 31 -10.66 -19.92 -4.21
C ARG A 31 -11.59 -20.52 -3.16
N ARG A 32 -11.05 -20.96 -2.02
CA ARG A 32 -11.82 -21.60 -0.94
C ARG A 32 -12.83 -20.67 -0.29
N ARG A 33 -12.50 -19.38 -0.15
CA ARG A 33 -13.45 -18.38 0.31
C ARG A 33 -14.61 -18.20 -0.68
N LEU A 34 -14.30 -18.10 -1.97
CA LEU A 34 -15.31 -17.91 -3.02
C LEU A 34 -16.21 -19.13 -3.22
N GLU A 35 -15.67 -20.34 -3.12
CA GLU A 35 -16.45 -21.60 -3.16
C GLU A 35 -17.51 -21.66 -2.06
N ARG A 36 -17.26 -21.05 -0.90
CA ARG A 36 -18.23 -20.92 0.20
C ARG A 36 -19.21 -19.75 0.05
N GLY A 37 -19.08 -18.95 -1.01
CA GLY A 37 -19.87 -17.73 -1.18
C GLY A 37 -19.59 -16.69 -0.10
N TRP A 38 -18.44 -16.77 0.57
CA TRP A 38 -18.10 -15.82 1.63
C TRP A 38 -17.54 -14.53 1.05
N SER A 39 -18.12 -13.41 1.47
CA SER A 39 -17.49 -12.11 1.28
C SER A 39 -16.18 -12.05 2.07
N LEU A 40 -15.26 -11.19 1.63
CA LEU A 40 -13.99 -10.96 2.31
C LEU A 40 -14.19 -10.60 3.79
N ARG A 41 -15.17 -9.73 4.09
CA ARG A 41 -15.53 -9.32 5.47
C ARG A 41 -16.08 -10.48 6.29
N ARG A 42 -16.94 -11.32 5.71
CA ARG A 42 -17.47 -12.50 6.42
C ARG A 42 -16.34 -13.46 6.80
N ALA A 43 -15.47 -13.77 5.85
CA ALA A 43 -14.34 -14.66 6.09
C ALA A 43 -13.37 -14.09 7.14
N ALA A 44 -13.03 -12.81 7.03
CA ALA A 44 -12.15 -12.13 7.97
C ALA A 44 -12.74 -12.12 9.40
N ASN A 45 -14.05 -11.85 9.54
CA ASN A 45 -14.74 -11.90 10.82
C ASN A 45 -14.74 -13.31 11.44
N GLU A 46 -14.99 -14.35 10.65
CA GLU A 46 -14.95 -15.74 11.15
C GLU A 46 -13.54 -16.17 11.57
N MET A 47 -12.53 -15.68 10.85
CA MET A 47 -11.12 -15.93 11.14
C MET A 47 -10.56 -14.98 12.22
N ARG A 48 -11.37 -14.04 12.72
CA ARG A 48 -10.99 -12.99 13.68
C ARG A 48 -9.76 -12.19 13.27
N ILE A 49 -9.63 -11.90 11.98
CA ILE A 49 -8.59 -11.04 11.40
C ILE A 49 -9.22 -9.88 10.64
N SER A 50 -8.44 -8.86 10.29
CA SER A 50 -8.95 -7.78 9.47
C SER A 50 -9.16 -8.21 8.01
N SER A 51 -10.19 -7.65 7.36
CA SER A 51 -10.44 -7.83 5.93
C SER A 51 -9.24 -7.42 5.07
N SER A 52 -8.50 -6.39 5.50
CA SER A 52 -7.27 -5.94 4.86
C SER A 52 -6.14 -6.97 4.96
N SER A 53 -5.97 -7.60 6.13
CA SER A 53 -4.97 -8.66 6.32
C SER A 53 -5.30 -9.87 5.44
N LEU A 54 -6.56 -10.29 5.42
CA LEU A 54 -7.02 -11.37 4.54
C LEU A 54 -6.79 -11.03 3.06
N LEU A 55 -7.04 -9.79 2.64
CA LEU A 55 -6.79 -9.34 1.27
C LEU A 55 -5.30 -9.39 0.89
N ASP A 56 -4.41 -9.03 1.82
CA ASP A 56 -2.96 -9.08 1.59
C ASP A 56 -2.47 -10.52 1.45
N TYR A 57 -3.07 -11.46 2.18
CA TYR A 57 -2.79 -12.89 2.03
C TYR A 57 -3.33 -13.44 0.70
N GLU A 58 -4.56 -13.09 0.31
CA GLU A 58 -5.16 -13.51 -0.98
C GLU A 58 -4.51 -12.86 -2.21
N LYS A 59 -3.67 -11.84 -2.03
CA LYS A 59 -2.87 -11.22 -3.10
C LYS A 59 -1.43 -11.71 -3.14
N GLY A 60 -1.03 -12.64 -2.26
CA GLY A 60 0.35 -13.12 -2.17
C GLY A 60 1.35 -12.08 -1.66
N ARG A 61 0.88 -10.90 -1.21
CA ARG A 61 1.74 -9.82 -0.70
C ARG A 61 2.43 -10.23 0.60
N ARG A 62 1.75 -11.05 1.40
CA ARG A 62 2.24 -11.59 2.68
C ARG A 62 1.90 -13.08 2.76
N ILE A 63 2.80 -13.84 3.39
CA ILE A 63 2.57 -15.25 3.72
C ILE A 63 2.01 -15.29 5.16
N PRO A 64 0.85 -15.94 5.40
CA PRO A 64 0.29 -16.09 6.74
C PRO A 64 1.23 -16.80 7.73
N ALA A 65 1.12 -16.47 9.01
CA ALA A 65 1.81 -17.18 10.10
C ALA A 65 1.19 -18.58 10.32
N GLU A 66 1.91 -19.47 11.00
CA GLU A 66 1.55 -20.90 11.12
C GLU A 66 0.26 -21.14 11.91
N ASP A 67 0.12 -20.41 13.01
CA ASP A 67 -1.08 -20.35 13.83
C ASP A 67 -2.29 -19.87 13.02
N LEU A 68 -2.08 -18.89 12.15
CA LEU A 68 -3.13 -18.36 11.28
C LEU A 68 -3.52 -19.33 10.15
N ILE A 69 -2.56 -20.12 9.63
CA ILE A 69 -2.86 -21.23 8.72
C ILE A 69 -3.79 -22.24 9.38
N GLY A 70 -3.54 -22.60 10.65
CA GLY A 70 -4.42 -23.49 11.39
C GLY A 70 -5.84 -22.92 11.55
N VAL A 71 -5.98 -21.61 11.73
CA VAL A 71 -7.29 -20.93 11.74
C VAL A 71 -7.96 -21.03 10.37
N PHE A 72 -7.23 -20.82 9.27
CA PHE A 72 -7.77 -20.95 7.92
C PHE A 72 -8.21 -22.38 7.60
N GLU A 73 -7.41 -23.39 7.94
CA GLU A 73 -7.76 -24.79 7.70
C GLU A 73 -9.04 -25.19 8.46
N ARG A 74 -9.18 -24.78 9.73
CA ARG A 74 -10.39 -25.07 10.51
C ARG A 74 -11.61 -24.32 9.98
N THR A 75 -11.48 -23.03 9.68
CA THR A 75 -12.60 -22.17 9.27
C THR A 75 -13.05 -22.47 7.85
N LEU A 76 -12.14 -22.92 6.99
CA LEU A 76 -12.41 -23.33 5.61
C LEU A 76 -12.54 -24.86 5.48
N GLU A 77 -12.69 -25.59 6.59
CA GLU A 77 -12.84 -27.06 6.65
C GLU A 77 -11.92 -27.81 5.67
N LEU A 78 -10.66 -27.39 5.60
CA LEU A 78 -9.65 -28.01 4.75
C LEU A 78 -9.06 -29.22 5.46
N PRO A 79 -8.54 -30.20 4.71
CA PRO A 79 -7.74 -31.26 5.30
C PRO A 79 -6.61 -30.66 6.13
N VAL A 80 -6.38 -31.24 7.31
CA VAL A 80 -5.25 -30.86 8.17
C VAL A 80 -3.97 -30.90 7.35
N ASP A 81 -3.15 -29.86 7.47
CA ASP A 81 -1.86 -29.65 6.79
C ASP A 81 -1.91 -29.29 5.29
N ALA A 82 -3.09 -29.14 4.69
CA ALA A 82 -3.21 -28.78 3.28
C ALA A 82 -2.60 -27.41 2.95
N LEU A 83 -2.87 -26.40 3.78
CA LEU A 83 -2.33 -25.05 3.62
C LEU A 83 -0.94 -24.94 4.27
N GLN A 84 -0.62 -25.76 5.27
CA GLN A 84 0.73 -25.80 5.84
C GLN A 84 1.79 -26.22 4.82
N ARG A 85 1.49 -27.19 3.95
CA ARG A 85 2.40 -27.60 2.87
C ARG A 85 2.69 -26.44 1.91
N LEU A 86 1.65 -25.74 1.45
CA LEU A 86 1.76 -24.58 0.57
C LEU A 86 2.52 -23.42 1.24
N ARG A 87 2.32 -23.20 2.54
CA ARG A 87 3.09 -22.22 3.32
C ARG A 87 4.56 -22.58 3.37
N ARG A 88 4.91 -23.86 3.60
CA ARG A 88 6.31 -24.32 3.66
C ARG A 88 7.02 -24.09 2.32
N GLU A 89 6.35 -24.41 1.22
CA GLU A 89 6.84 -24.17 -0.14
C GLU A 89 7.05 -22.67 -0.41
N ALA A 90 6.06 -21.83 -0.08
CA ALA A 90 6.14 -20.38 -0.23
C ALA A 90 7.28 -19.75 0.59
N LEU A 91 7.57 -20.27 1.79
CA LEU A 91 8.67 -19.80 2.63
C LEU A 91 10.04 -20.20 2.08
N ILE A 92 10.18 -21.42 1.54
CA ILE A 92 11.41 -21.89 0.91
C ILE A 92 11.72 -21.03 -0.32
N GLU A 93 10.74 -20.80 -1.19
CA GLU A 93 10.93 -19.99 -2.40
C GLU A 93 11.26 -18.54 -2.05
N ARG A 94 10.59 -17.95 -1.06
CA ARG A 94 10.89 -16.59 -0.59
C ARG A 94 12.28 -16.49 0.05
N ALA A 95 12.74 -17.54 0.73
CA ALA A 95 14.10 -17.58 1.28
C ALA A 95 15.15 -17.69 0.17
N GLN A 96 14.88 -18.48 -0.88
CA GLN A 96 15.74 -18.60 -2.06
C GLN A 96 15.81 -17.28 -2.84
N ALA A 97 14.68 -16.59 -3.06
CA ALA A 97 14.63 -15.28 -3.71
C ALA A 97 15.32 -14.17 -2.90
N LYS A 98 15.35 -14.29 -1.57
CA LYS A 98 15.95 -13.30 -0.67
C LYS A 98 17.44 -13.54 -0.41
N THR A 99 17.98 -14.69 -0.80
CA THR A 99 19.41 -14.99 -0.68
C THR A 99 20.10 -14.51 -1.96
N PRO A 100 20.72 -13.32 -2.01
CA PRO A 100 21.67 -13.05 -3.08
C PRO A 100 22.77 -14.11 -3.00
N ALA A 101 23.20 -14.61 -4.15
CA ALA A 101 24.28 -15.58 -4.30
C ALA A 101 25.54 -15.13 -3.52
N ALA A 102 25.62 -15.53 -2.25
CA ALA A 102 26.76 -15.30 -1.37
C ALA A 102 27.53 -16.62 -1.26
N ALA A 103 28.33 -16.89 -2.29
CA ALA A 103 29.44 -17.83 -2.23
C ALA A 103 30.48 -17.48 -3.30
N ALA A 104 31.19 -16.38 -3.09
CA ALA A 104 32.55 -16.20 -3.59
C ALA A 104 33.36 -15.49 -2.49
N PRO A 105 34.48 -16.05 -2.00
CA PRO A 105 35.23 -15.47 -0.90
C PRO A 105 36.06 -14.28 -1.38
N GLU A 106 35.89 -13.13 -0.71
CA GLU A 106 36.74 -11.96 -0.84
C GLU A 106 38.08 -12.20 -0.13
N THR A 107 39.17 -12.09 -0.89
CA THR A 107 40.52 -11.92 -0.34
C THR A 107 41.19 -10.76 -1.06
N SER A 108 41.41 -9.64 -0.35
CA SER A 108 42.69 -8.90 -0.24
C SER A 108 42.48 -7.39 0.01
N PRO A 109 43.22 -6.77 0.95
CA PRO A 109 43.25 -5.32 1.20
C PRO A 109 44.52 -4.65 0.60
N PRO A 110 44.79 -3.36 0.88
CA PRO A 110 44.57 -2.23 -0.02
C PRO A 110 45.84 -1.75 -0.74
N GLU A 111 45.73 -1.22 -1.97
CA GLU A 111 46.87 -0.56 -2.61
C GLU A 111 46.48 0.75 -3.32
N THR A 112 47.01 1.81 -2.73
CA THR A 112 47.50 3.09 -3.26
C THR A 112 47.15 3.47 -4.71
N SER A 113 46.44 4.60 -4.82
CA SER A 113 46.18 5.34 -6.06
C SER A 113 47.46 5.95 -6.66
N PRO A 114 47.69 5.79 -7.98
CA PRO A 114 48.43 6.75 -8.76
C PRO A 114 47.52 7.46 -9.77
N ARG A 115 47.47 8.78 -9.56
CA ARG A 115 47.16 9.84 -10.51
C ARG A 115 47.63 9.53 -11.94
N ARG A 116 46.73 9.50 -12.93
CA ARG A 116 47.06 9.63 -14.35
C ARG A 116 46.38 10.85 -14.96
N GLN A 117 47.23 11.76 -15.43
CA GLN A 117 46.92 12.89 -16.29
C GLN A 117 46.63 12.40 -17.72
N GLY A 118 45.72 13.08 -18.41
CA GLY A 118 45.41 12.84 -19.82
C GLY A 118 44.75 14.06 -20.46
N VAL A 119 45.59 14.97 -20.96
CA VAL A 119 45.46 15.85 -22.15
C VAL A 119 44.04 16.30 -22.55
N PHE A 120 43.74 17.58 -22.30
CA PHE A 120 42.67 18.31 -22.98
C PHE A 120 43.10 18.64 -24.42
N ALA A 121 42.36 18.14 -25.40
CA ALA A 121 42.42 18.61 -26.78
C ALA A 121 41.14 19.37 -27.09
N ASP A 122 41.29 20.70 -27.20
CA ASP A 122 40.26 21.62 -27.68
C ASP A 122 39.78 21.26 -29.09
N ARG A 123 38.47 21.31 -29.32
CA ARG A 123 37.89 21.40 -30.67
C ARG A 123 36.81 22.49 -30.73
N PRO A 124 36.81 23.34 -31.77
CA PRO A 124 36.10 24.63 -31.77
C PRO A 124 34.60 24.55 -32.15
N PRO A 125 33.80 25.57 -31.77
CA PRO A 125 32.33 25.51 -31.72
C PRO A 125 31.65 26.24 -32.88
N TRP A 126 31.76 25.74 -34.13
CA TRP A 126 31.00 26.35 -35.25
C TRP A 126 30.37 25.37 -36.24
N ARG A 127 30.47 24.06 -35.99
CA ARG A 127 29.85 23.04 -36.87
C ARG A 127 28.46 22.55 -36.46
N ARG A 128 27.79 23.17 -35.48
CA ARG A 128 26.44 22.75 -35.05
C ARG A 128 25.30 23.74 -35.34
N LEU A 129 25.52 24.74 -36.19
CA LEU A 129 24.47 25.72 -36.53
C LEU A 129 23.80 25.53 -37.91
N ALA A 130 24.16 24.50 -38.68
CA ALA A 130 23.55 24.28 -40.01
C ALA A 130 22.47 23.18 -40.06
N GLU A 131 22.39 22.26 -39.09
CA GLU A 131 21.44 21.13 -39.16
C GLU A 131 20.11 21.38 -38.42
N ALA A 132 20.01 22.42 -37.60
CA ALA A 132 18.80 22.70 -36.81
C ALA A 132 17.67 23.38 -37.60
N ILE A 133 17.97 24.00 -38.74
CA ILE A 133 16.98 24.81 -39.49
C ILE A 133 16.11 23.95 -40.43
N LEU A 134 16.60 22.79 -40.89
CA LEU A 134 15.86 21.96 -41.85
C LEU A 134 14.79 21.07 -41.20
N CYS A 135 14.96 20.66 -39.93
CA CYS A 135 13.96 19.83 -39.22
C CYS A 135 12.75 20.63 -38.73
N ALA A 136 12.90 21.94 -38.48
CA ALA A 136 11.82 22.79 -37.97
C ALA A 136 10.76 23.13 -39.04
N LEU A 137 11.15 23.19 -40.33
CA LEU A 137 10.24 23.57 -41.41
C LEU A 137 9.34 22.42 -41.89
N ILE A 138 9.77 21.15 -41.74
CA ILE A 138 8.97 19.99 -42.15
C ILE A 138 7.87 19.66 -41.11
N GLY A 139 8.10 19.89 -39.82
CA GLY A 139 7.12 19.62 -38.75
C GLY A 139 5.89 20.56 -38.76
N ALA A 140 6.07 21.80 -39.22
CA ALA A 140 4.98 22.79 -39.31
C ALA A 140 4.01 22.51 -40.48
N ALA A 141 4.49 21.91 -41.57
CA ALA A 141 3.64 21.61 -42.73
C ALA A 141 2.71 20.41 -42.50
N VAL A 142 3.15 19.40 -41.73
CA VAL A 142 2.36 18.19 -41.45
C VAL A 142 1.24 18.47 -40.44
N THR A 143 1.46 19.38 -39.48
CA THR A 143 0.46 19.74 -38.46
C THR A 143 -0.70 20.58 -39.03
N LEU A 144 -0.44 21.45 -40.01
CA LEU A 144 -1.48 22.23 -40.68
C LEU A 144 -2.36 21.39 -41.62
N ALA A 145 -1.82 20.36 -42.26
CA ALA A 145 -2.59 19.48 -43.15
C ALA A 145 -3.58 18.56 -42.39
N VAL A 146 -3.21 18.11 -41.18
CA VAL A 146 -4.07 17.23 -40.36
C VAL A 146 -5.25 18.00 -39.73
N GLN A 147 -5.06 19.27 -39.33
CA GLN A 147 -6.15 20.08 -38.77
C GLN A 147 -7.24 20.44 -39.81
N ALA A 148 -6.85 20.67 -41.08
CA ALA A 148 -7.80 20.99 -42.16
C ALA A 148 -8.72 19.81 -42.53
N LEU A 149 -8.27 18.57 -42.35
CA LEU A 149 -9.07 17.36 -42.60
C LEU A 149 -10.06 17.04 -41.47
N PHE A 150 -9.79 17.47 -40.23
CA PHE A 150 -10.68 17.22 -39.09
C PHE A 150 -11.82 18.23 -38.95
N HIS A 151 -11.69 19.46 -39.46
CA HIS A 151 -12.77 20.46 -39.41
C HIS A 151 -13.92 20.19 -40.40
N LYS A 152 -13.72 19.35 -41.42
CA LYS A 152 -14.75 19.10 -42.45
C LYS A 152 -15.80 18.05 -42.06
N ARG A 153 -15.76 17.50 -40.84
CA ARG A 153 -16.66 16.41 -40.39
C ARG A 153 -17.56 16.74 -39.20
N GLN A 154 -17.64 17.99 -38.78
CA GLN A 154 -18.61 18.40 -37.74
C GLN A 154 -19.99 18.65 -38.36
N GLY A 155 -20.65 17.56 -38.74
CA GLY A 155 -22.11 17.55 -38.86
C GLY A 155 -22.71 17.40 -37.46
N THR A 156 -23.55 18.35 -37.08
CA THR A 156 -24.22 18.43 -35.78
C THR A 156 -25.15 17.24 -35.57
N VAL A 157 -24.72 16.23 -34.81
CA VAL A 157 -25.62 15.24 -34.22
C VAL A 157 -25.88 15.67 -32.79
N ALA A 158 -27.11 16.09 -32.51
CA ALA A 158 -27.57 16.35 -31.15
C ALA A 158 -27.45 15.03 -30.35
N ALA A 159 -26.52 14.99 -29.40
CA ALA A 159 -26.40 13.87 -28.48
C ALA A 159 -27.58 13.88 -27.51
N PRO A 160 -28.27 12.75 -27.25
CA PRO A 160 -29.28 12.69 -26.21
C PRO A 160 -28.62 12.94 -24.86
N SER A 161 -29.11 13.94 -24.13
CA SER A 161 -28.73 14.22 -22.76
C SER A 161 -29.27 13.11 -21.86
N VAL A 162 -28.46 12.09 -21.63
CA VAL A 162 -28.69 11.14 -20.54
C VAL A 162 -28.45 11.89 -19.24
N SER A 163 -29.53 12.24 -18.54
CA SER A 163 -29.47 12.70 -17.17
C SER A 163 -28.94 11.57 -16.30
N TYR A 164 -27.64 11.58 -16.04
CA TYR A 164 -27.06 10.78 -14.96
C TYR A 164 -27.63 11.33 -13.66
N SER A 165 -28.60 10.60 -13.09
CA SER A 165 -28.95 10.80 -11.68
C SER A 165 -27.67 10.65 -10.88
N ALA A 166 -27.28 11.69 -10.15
CA ALA A 166 -26.15 11.62 -9.25
C ALA A 166 -26.38 10.42 -8.32
N LEU A 167 -25.45 9.45 -8.36
CA LEU A 167 -25.42 8.37 -7.39
C LEU A 167 -25.52 8.99 -5.99
N PRO A 168 -26.31 8.41 -5.07
CA PRO A 168 -26.39 8.93 -3.71
C PRO A 168 -24.97 8.99 -3.15
N THR A 169 -24.54 10.19 -2.75
CA THR A 169 -23.30 10.40 -2.01
C THR A 169 -23.38 9.49 -0.79
N ARG A 170 -22.55 8.46 -0.73
CA ARG A 170 -22.52 7.52 0.39
C ARG A 170 -22.31 8.35 1.66
N GLN A 171 -23.35 8.42 2.50
CA GLN A 171 -23.28 9.21 3.74
C GLN A 171 -22.25 8.56 4.66
N VAL A 172 -21.20 9.33 4.96
CA VAL A 172 -20.18 8.97 5.93
C VAL A 172 -20.72 9.29 7.32
N ALA A 173 -20.53 8.37 8.26
CA ALA A 173 -20.93 8.52 9.66
C ALA A 173 -19.77 8.12 10.59
N ASP A 174 -19.93 8.48 11.87
CA ASP A 174 -19.05 7.99 12.94
C ASP A 174 -19.05 6.46 13.01
N ASP A 175 -17.98 5.91 13.58
CA ASP A 175 -17.81 4.47 13.82
C ASP A 175 -17.81 3.61 12.55
N GLN A 176 -17.43 4.21 11.42
CA GLN A 176 -17.27 3.49 10.16
C GLN A 176 -15.79 3.23 9.87
N ASP A 177 -15.53 2.14 9.15
CA ASP A 177 -14.19 1.81 8.68
C ASP A 177 -13.82 2.78 7.52
N PRO A 178 -12.68 3.50 7.61
CA PRO A 178 -12.25 4.45 6.57
C PRO A 178 -11.92 3.79 5.23
N HIS A 179 -11.54 2.52 5.22
CA HIS A 179 -11.29 1.75 4.00
C HIS A 179 -12.61 1.35 3.31
N GLU A 180 -13.62 0.94 4.07
CA GLU A 180 -14.91 0.54 3.50
C GLU A 180 -15.69 1.71 2.92
N THR A 181 -15.55 2.88 3.51
CA THR A 181 -16.15 4.14 3.03
C THR A 181 -15.31 4.80 1.95
N GLY A 182 -14.04 4.41 1.80
CA GLY A 182 -13.09 4.97 0.84
C GLY A 182 -12.46 6.29 1.28
N CYS A 183 -12.64 6.69 2.54
CA CYS A 183 -12.03 7.87 3.14
C CYS A 183 -10.52 7.74 3.31
N ASP A 184 -9.98 6.52 3.28
CA ASP A 184 -8.53 6.30 3.32
C ASP A 184 -7.80 6.80 2.06
N ARG A 185 -8.49 6.94 0.92
CA ARG A 185 -7.91 7.27 -0.39
C ARG A 185 -7.24 8.63 -0.45
N ASP A 186 -7.80 9.64 0.22
CA ASP A 186 -7.26 10.99 0.33
C ASP A 186 -6.82 11.32 1.76
N GLY A 187 -6.67 10.30 2.61
CA GLY A 187 -6.20 10.45 3.96
C GLY A 187 -4.81 11.08 4.02
N THR A 188 -4.64 12.06 4.89
CA THR A 188 -3.35 12.73 5.17
C THR A 188 -3.06 12.66 6.66
N THR A 189 -1.77 12.65 7.02
CA THR A 189 -1.37 12.65 8.43
C THR A 189 -1.47 14.06 8.99
N ILE A 190 -2.19 14.22 10.09
CA ILE A 190 -2.39 15.52 10.75
C ILE A 190 -1.84 15.57 12.19
N GLY A 191 -1.42 14.43 12.75
CA GLY A 191 -0.74 14.37 14.03
C GLY A 191 -0.09 13.02 14.28
N VAL A 192 0.97 13.03 15.09
CA VAL A 192 1.73 11.83 15.47
C VAL A 192 2.10 11.93 16.94
N SER A 193 2.08 10.82 17.66
CA SER A 193 2.59 10.76 19.04
C SER A 193 3.27 9.42 19.30
N ASP A 194 4.43 9.49 19.95
CA ASP A 194 5.30 8.34 20.20
C ASP A 194 4.90 7.62 21.49
N VAL A 195 4.79 6.29 21.43
CA VAL A 195 4.71 5.43 22.60
C VAL A 195 6.12 5.09 23.05
N VAL A 196 6.50 5.58 24.22
CA VAL A 196 7.84 5.42 24.78
C VAL A 196 7.79 4.50 25.99
N VAL A 197 8.62 3.45 25.98
CA VAL A 197 8.86 2.63 27.16
C VAL A 197 10.04 3.24 27.93
N ALA A 198 9.86 3.49 29.22
CA ALA A 198 10.79 4.29 30.02
C ALA A 198 12.09 3.56 30.40
N GLN A 199 12.13 2.22 30.36
CA GLN A 199 13.25 1.42 30.87
C GLN A 199 13.61 0.26 29.94
N PRO A 200 14.91 -0.11 29.83
CA PRO A 200 16.09 0.58 30.39
C PRO A 200 16.55 1.81 29.59
N TYR A 201 16.05 1.99 28.36
CA TYR A 201 16.28 3.17 27.53
C TYR A 201 14.93 3.70 27.10
N ARG A 202 14.73 5.03 27.10
CA ARG A 202 13.51 5.64 26.54
C ARG A 202 13.39 5.25 25.06
N LEU A 203 12.68 4.15 24.82
CA LEU A 203 12.62 3.52 23.51
C LEU A 203 11.24 3.76 22.92
N VAL A 204 11.20 4.34 21.72
CA VAL A 204 9.97 4.48 20.94
C VAL A 204 9.63 3.11 20.37
N VAL A 205 8.56 2.50 20.87
CA VAL A 205 8.12 1.16 20.46
C VAL A 205 7.01 1.23 19.41
N ALA A 206 6.24 2.31 19.38
CA ALA A 206 5.18 2.52 18.40
C ALA A 206 4.83 4.00 18.29
N GLN A 207 4.01 4.33 17.30
CA GLN A 207 3.38 5.64 17.16
C GLN A 207 1.87 5.49 16.98
N VAL A 208 1.13 6.48 17.48
CA VAL A 208 -0.25 6.72 17.06
C VAL A 208 -0.26 7.86 16.05
N VAL A 209 -0.83 7.59 14.89
CA VAL A 209 -0.90 8.53 13.75
C VAL A 209 -2.36 8.88 13.50
N ALA A 210 -2.69 10.16 13.64
CA ALA A 210 -3.99 10.68 13.28
C ALA A 210 -4.04 10.99 11.78
N ARG A 211 -5.04 10.41 11.12
CA ARG A 211 -5.27 10.51 9.68
C ARG A 211 -6.56 11.30 9.45
N TYR A 212 -6.57 12.18 8.44
CA TYR A 212 -7.73 12.99 8.07
C TYR A 212 -8.01 12.93 6.57
N SER A 213 -9.28 12.75 6.23
CA SER A 213 -9.81 12.79 4.86
C SER A 213 -10.57 14.09 4.64
N PRO A 214 -10.13 14.97 3.70
CA PRO A 214 -10.91 16.13 3.28
C PRO A 214 -12.25 15.77 2.65
N SER A 215 -12.31 14.73 1.82
CA SER A 215 -13.55 14.33 1.12
C SER A 215 -14.62 13.78 2.07
N CYS A 216 -14.21 13.10 3.14
CA CYS A 216 -15.12 12.57 4.14
C CYS A 216 -15.29 13.47 5.37
N ALA A 217 -14.45 14.48 5.53
CA ALA A 217 -14.34 15.29 6.74
C ALA A 217 -14.25 14.44 8.02
N ALA A 218 -13.43 13.38 8.00
CA ALA A 218 -13.33 12.38 9.07
C ALA A 218 -11.88 12.15 9.50
N ILE A 219 -11.70 11.78 10.77
CA ILE A 219 -10.41 11.50 11.42
C ILE A 219 -10.43 10.08 11.99
N TRP A 220 -9.32 9.35 11.84
CA TRP A 220 -9.11 8.03 12.45
C TRP A 220 -7.67 7.83 12.88
N MET A 221 -7.44 6.83 13.73
CA MET A 221 -6.11 6.49 14.24
C MET A 221 -5.52 5.31 13.51
N ARG A 222 -4.21 5.40 13.27
CA ARG A 222 -3.38 4.31 12.78
C ARG A 222 -2.25 4.07 13.78
N PHE A 223 -2.14 2.83 14.21
CA PHE A 223 -1.00 2.33 14.96
C PHE A 223 0.15 2.03 14.00
N GLU A 224 1.34 2.57 14.27
CA GLU A 224 2.57 2.29 13.52
C GLU A 224 3.59 1.63 14.45
N PRO A 225 3.88 0.32 14.31
CA PRO A 225 4.89 -0.35 15.11
C PRO A 225 6.30 0.04 14.69
N THR A 226 7.26 0.00 15.62
CA THR A 226 8.69 0.03 15.30
C THR A 226 9.31 -1.37 15.44
N ARG A 227 10.51 -1.56 14.88
CA ARG A 227 11.31 -2.79 15.08
C ARG A 227 11.65 -3.07 16.55
N ALA A 228 11.47 -2.10 17.44
CA ALA A 228 11.64 -2.32 18.87
C ALA A 228 10.48 -3.16 19.42
N LEU A 229 9.24 -2.86 19.02
CA LEU A 229 8.07 -3.60 19.48
C LEU A 229 8.07 -5.04 18.97
N ASP A 230 8.49 -5.27 17.72
CA ASP A 230 8.66 -6.62 17.15
C ASP A 230 9.50 -7.55 18.04
N ARG A 231 10.50 -6.98 18.72
CA ARG A 231 11.44 -7.72 19.57
C ARG A 231 10.98 -7.80 21.01
N LEU A 232 10.37 -6.74 21.52
CA LEU A 232 9.99 -6.63 22.93
C LEU A 232 8.67 -7.33 23.22
N ALA A 233 7.66 -7.14 22.37
CA ALA A 233 6.32 -7.64 22.58
C ALA A 233 5.65 -7.97 21.24
N PRO A 234 6.06 -9.08 20.60
CA PRO A 234 5.54 -9.49 19.30
C PRO A 234 4.05 -9.82 19.32
N ASN A 235 3.44 -10.00 20.50
CA ASN A 235 2.03 -10.34 20.70
C ASN A 235 1.29 -9.29 21.56
N ALA A 236 1.81 -8.05 21.64
CA ALA A 236 1.19 -7.00 22.44
C ALA A 236 -0.26 -6.78 22.02
N ARG A 237 -1.18 -6.62 22.98
CA ARG A 237 -2.53 -6.15 22.66
C ARG A 237 -2.51 -4.64 22.45
N VAL A 238 -3.00 -4.22 21.29
CA VAL A 238 -3.12 -2.83 20.87
C VAL A 238 -4.55 -2.38 21.10
N THR A 239 -4.72 -1.25 21.78
CA THR A 239 -6.02 -0.55 21.88
C THR A 239 -5.87 0.85 21.31
N LEU A 240 -6.69 1.16 20.30
CA LEU A 240 -6.80 2.46 19.65
C LEU A 240 -8.16 3.07 20.00
N LEU A 241 -8.14 4.25 20.57
CA LEU A 241 -9.32 5.07 20.85
C LEU A 241 -9.25 6.34 20.00
N ALA A 242 -10.34 6.66 19.31
CA ALA A 242 -10.57 8.01 18.80
C ALA A 242 -11.74 8.61 19.57
N GLU A 243 -11.57 9.80 20.12
CA GLU A 243 -12.58 10.50 20.91
C GLU A 243 -12.78 11.93 20.40
N ARG A 244 -14.03 12.35 20.27
CA ARG A 244 -14.45 13.72 19.98
C ARG A 244 -15.01 14.35 21.26
N PRO A 245 -14.26 15.21 21.96
CA PRO A 245 -14.68 15.75 23.25
C PRO A 245 -15.94 16.62 23.20
N ALA A 246 -16.25 17.22 22.05
CA ALA A 246 -17.37 18.14 21.90
C ALA A 246 -18.74 17.49 22.16
N ASP A 247 -18.86 16.19 21.91
CA ASP A 247 -20.09 15.41 22.09
C ASP A 247 -19.85 14.05 22.77
N HIS A 248 -18.66 13.88 23.38
CA HIS A 248 -18.25 12.66 24.07
C HIS A 248 -18.37 11.39 23.22
N ARG A 249 -18.25 11.50 21.88
CA ARG A 249 -18.23 10.32 21.02
C ARG A 249 -16.85 9.71 20.96
N GLY A 250 -16.77 8.44 21.34
CA GLY A 250 -15.56 7.62 21.27
C GLY A 250 -15.81 6.36 20.46
N VAL A 251 -14.79 5.94 19.71
CA VAL A 251 -14.73 4.64 19.02
C VAL A 251 -13.45 3.94 19.42
N THR A 252 -13.59 2.68 19.84
CA THR A 252 -12.47 1.87 20.34
C THR A 252 -12.28 0.67 19.44
N PHE A 253 -11.03 0.45 19.03
CA PHE A 253 -10.58 -0.75 18.38
C PHE A 253 -9.53 -1.43 19.25
N SER A 254 -9.65 -2.75 19.44
CA SER A 254 -8.64 -3.56 20.11
C SER A 254 -8.30 -4.79 19.29
N GLY A 255 -7.01 -5.12 19.22
CA GLY A 255 -6.52 -6.28 18.48
C GLY A 255 -5.14 -6.70 18.92
N ASP A 256 -4.75 -7.92 18.58
CA ASP A 256 -3.42 -8.42 18.89
C ASP A 256 -2.43 -7.96 17.82
N TYR A 257 -1.26 -7.49 18.26
CA TYR A 257 -0.18 -7.12 17.38
C TYR A 257 0.38 -8.38 16.72
N VAL A 258 0.46 -8.38 15.39
CA VAL A 258 0.99 -9.49 14.59
C VAL A 258 1.97 -9.01 13.51
N GLY A 259 2.75 -7.98 13.84
CA GLY A 259 3.75 -7.42 12.92
C GLY A 259 3.19 -6.46 11.86
N VAL A 260 1.98 -5.90 12.08
CA VAL A 260 1.35 -4.94 11.16
C VAL A 260 0.74 -3.73 11.86
N PRO A 261 0.60 -2.61 11.12
CA PRO A 261 -0.28 -1.53 11.51
C PRO A 261 -1.71 -1.99 11.76
N LEU A 262 -2.39 -1.30 12.66
CA LEU A 262 -3.80 -1.46 12.99
C LEU A 262 -4.49 -0.10 12.87
N TRP A 263 -5.80 -0.11 12.67
CA TRP A 263 -6.58 1.10 12.42
C TRP A 263 -7.80 1.12 13.33
N SER A 264 -8.16 2.32 13.82
CA SER A 264 -9.47 2.55 14.43
C SER A 264 -10.52 2.83 13.37
N ASN A 265 -11.79 2.74 13.76
CA ASN A 265 -12.86 3.39 13.02
C ASN A 265 -12.69 4.92 13.06
N MET A 266 -13.37 5.59 12.13
CA MET A 266 -13.30 7.04 12.00
C MET A 266 -14.42 7.74 12.77
N LEU A 267 -14.12 8.96 13.20
CA LEU A 267 -15.09 9.94 13.66
C LEU A 267 -15.13 11.11 12.66
N LEU A 268 -16.31 11.66 12.42
CA LEU A 268 -16.43 12.94 11.74
C LEU A 268 -15.63 14.00 12.51
N ALA A 269 -14.92 14.85 11.79
CA ALA A 269 -14.09 15.91 12.36
C ALA A 269 -14.92 17.07 12.93
N ARG A 270 -16.25 16.95 12.98
CA ARG A 270 -17.17 17.96 13.50
C ARG A 270 -18.25 17.32 14.38
N PRO A 271 -18.73 18.02 15.42
CA PRO A 271 -18.23 19.33 15.88
C PRO A 271 -16.88 19.21 16.61
N GLY A 272 -15.96 20.14 16.38
CA GLY A 272 -14.72 20.25 17.17
C GLY A 272 -13.52 19.46 16.61
N CYS A 273 -12.84 18.72 17.49
CA CYS A 273 -11.60 18.01 17.20
C CYS A 273 -11.70 16.56 17.64
N VAL A 274 -10.76 15.73 17.18
CA VAL A 274 -10.61 14.34 17.58
C VAL A 274 -9.26 14.15 18.26
N ILE A 275 -9.25 13.43 19.38
CA ILE A 275 -8.07 12.99 20.12
C ILE A 275 -7.90 11.50 19.85
N GLY A 276 -6.69 11.09 19.47
CA GLY A 276 -6.32 9.70 19.29
C GLY A 276 -5.48 9.20 20.45
N THR A 277 -5.89 8.10 21.08
CA THR A 277 -5.13 7.43 22.13
C THR A 277 -4.76 6.03 21.70
N LEU A 278 -3.51 5.66 21.92
CA LEU A 278 -2.98 4.31 21.73
C LEU A 278 -2.50 3.79 23.08
N GLN A 279 -2.89 2.57 23.42
CA GLN A 279 -2.42 1.84 24.58
C GLN A 279 -1.92 0.47 24.16
N LEU A 280 -0.73 0.11 24.64
CA LEU A 280 -0.15 -1.22 24.50
C LEU A 280 -0.28 -1.97 25.82
N SER A 281 -0.67 -3.24 25.73
CA SER A 281 -0.76 -4.16 26.85
C SER A 281 0.09 -5.38 26.56
N ASP A 282 1.24 -5.47 27.23
CA ASP A 282 2.14 -6.62 27.24
C ASP A 282 3.00 -6.57 28.52
N PRO A 283 3.31 -7.70 29.19
CA PRO A 283 4.19 -7.68 30.36
C PRO A 283 5.59 -7.08 30.12
N ALA A 284 6.13 -7.19 28.90
CA ALA A 284 7.45 -6.68 28.54
C ALA A 284 7.46 -5.17 28.21
N VAL A 285 6.29 -4.62 27.89
CA VAL A 285 6.10 -3.19 27.63
C VAL A 285 5.45 -2.63 28.88
N ALA A 286 6.21 -1.93 29.72
CA ALA A 286 5.80 -1.42 31.04
C ALA A 286 4.28 -1.17 31.15
N PRO A 287 3.62 -1.62 32.23
CA PRO A 287 2.15 -1.66 32.30
C PRO A 287 1.55 -0.29 31.95
N GLY A 288 0.93 -0.20 30.78
CA GLY A 288 0.27 1.01 30.30
C GLY A 288 1.10 1.93 29.40
N ALA A 289 2.07 1.41 28.63
CA ALA A 289 2.71 2.23 27.58
C ALA A 289 1.65 2.78 26.62
N ALA A 290 1.45 4.08 26.67
CA ALA A 290 0.40 4.77 25.96
C ALA A 290 0.89 6.11 25.40
N ALA A 291 0.22 6.57 24.36
CA ALA A 291 0.40 7.89 23.80
C ALA A 291 -0.95 8.46 23.39
N SER A 292 -1.09 9.78 23.47
CA SER A 292 -2.27 10.48 22.94
C SER A 292 -1.82 11.63 22.07
N THR A 293 -2.51 11.84 20.96
CA THR A 293 -2.33 13.04 20.13
C THR A 293 -2.87 14.26 20.84
N SER A 294 -2.52 15.45 20.34
CA SER A 294 -3.28 16.65 20.66
C SER A 294 -4.73 16.53 20.13
N CYS A 295 -5.57 17.49 20.51
CA CYS A 295 -6.89 17.71 19.93
C CYS A 295 -6.72 18.21 18.49
N LEU A 296 -7.06 17.35 17.52
CA LEU A 296 -6.81 17.58 16.10
C LEU A 296 -8.12 17.82 15.34
N SER A 297 -8.19 18.93 14.61
CA SER A 297 -9.29 19.23 13.69
C SER A 297 -8.79 19.16 12.25
N GLY A 298 -9.66 18.78 11.32
CA GLY A 298 -9.37 18.92 9.90
C GLY A 298 -9.08 20.39 9.53
N PRO A 299 -8.20 20.67 8.56
CA PRO A 299 -8.02 22.02 8.04
C PRO A 299 -9.38 22.62 7.64
N SER A 300 -9.62 23.86 8.05
CA SER A 300 -10.84 24.59 7.69
C SER A 300 -11.00 24.61 6.16
N PRO A 301 -12.19 24.31 5.61
CA PRO A 301 -12.40 24.42 4.18
C PRO A 301 -12.13 25.87 3.76
N THR A 302 -11.24 26.05 2.79
CA THR A 302 -10.97 27.37 2.22
C THR A 302 -12.29 27.95 1.72
N PRO A 303 -12.70 29.16 2.13
CA PRO A 303 -13.91 29.76 1.62
C PRO A 303 -13.81 29.85 0.10
N SER A 304 -14.75 29.21 -0.61
CA SER A 304 -14.85 29.33 -2.05
C SER A 304 -15.09 30.80 -2.38
N ARG A 305 -14.16 31.39 -3.14
CA ARG A 305 -14.32 32.76 -3.64
C ARG A 305 -15.60 32.79 -4.48
N PRO A 306 -16.59 33.64 -4.18
CA PRO A 306 -17.75 33.77 -5.04
C PRO A 306 -17.28 34.16 -6.45
N ARG A 307 -17.78 33.46 -7.46
CA ARG A 307 -17.64 33.85 -8.87
C ARG A 307 -18.58 35.00 -9.18
#